data_AF-A0A8T4P4K7-F1
#
_entry.id   AF-A0A8T4P4K7-F1
#
_cell.length_a   1.000
_cell.length_b   1.000
_cell.length_c   1.000
_cell.angle_alpha   90.00
_cell.angle_beta   90.00
_cell.angle_gamma   90.00
#
_symmetry.space_group_name_H-M   'P 1'
#
loop_
_entity.id
_entity.type
_entity.pdbx_description
1 polymer ?
#
loop_
_entity_poly.entity_id
_entity_poly.type
_entity_poly.pdbx_seq_one_letter_code
_entity_poly.pdbx_strand_id
1 'polypeptide(L)'
;QFDGSNDKIIDTTTNGLNVINMTVAAWIKPDVVGTNDMVVDVDNAAGNDGWGLRLTVFNIYDGTNAHFVAVPSGNITANRWNYFVGTYDGSTIRVYVDGIEINSTDDSFTPGYTSATPQLTIGAMYDTGTPGNYYAERYFDGLIDEVRIWNRSLTAAEIQQHYYSNLNKYDTDKWAFYTNQSNLTGGGYNYYGCAKDTAGNENCTETRALTTDITAPIINEVRCYNSTAWINCSRMAYGINLTQIRVNCTDIESNVANVSYLLTNLEDNAVKINASYVTNDGDFWYYNYSQLIQDSGNWTLNITCTDSGLLQSNYSENWSLAWGVLAPYIVTGNMEVARNVSFNFTVGVNCTD
;
A
#
# COMPACT_ATOMS: atom_id res chain seq x y z
N GLN A 1 29.10 -3.85 22.49
CA GLN A 1 29.35 -2.41 22.36
C GLN A 1 30.80 -2.25 22.00
N PHE A 2 31.10 -1.28 21.13
CA PHE A 2 32.46 -0.87 20.74
C PHE A 2 32.73 0.50 21.36
N ASP A 3 33.92 0.71 21.90
CA ASP A 3 34.30 1.90 22.69
C ASP A 3 35.07 2.99 21.91
N GLY A 4 35.19 2.84 20.59
CA GLY A 4 35.94 3.78 19.74
C GLY A 4 37.45 3.78 19.96
N SER A 5 38.01 2.82 20.71
CA SER A 5 39.42 2.84 21.11
C SER A 5 40.21 1.57 20.79
N ASN A 6 39.62 0.37 20.92
CA ASN A 6 40.33 -0.85 20.57
C ASN A 6 39.44 -2.03 20.16
N ASP A 7 38.13 -1.92 20.38
CA ASP A 7 37.19 -3.01 20.16
C ASP A 7 37.09 -3.37 18.67
N LYS A 8 37.22 -4.67 18.38
CA LYS A 8 37.00 -5.22 17.04
C LYS A 8 36.66 -6.71 17.10
N ILE A 9 35.88 -7.15 16.12
CA ILE A 9 35.69 -8.57 15.83
C ILE A 9 36.47 -8.86 14.56
N ILE A 10 37.32 -9.88 14.58
CA ILE A 10 38.09 -10.31 13.42
C ILE A 10 37.69 -11.75 13.09
N ASP A 11 37.35 -12.01 11.83
CA ASP A 11 37.27 -13.34 11.26
C ASP A 11 38.39 -13.53 10.25
N THR A 12 39.30 -14.45 10.57
CA THR A 12 40.48 -14.79 9.77
C THR A 12 40.26 -16.01 8.88
N THR A 13 39.06 -16.62 8.95
CA THR A 13 38.74 -17.90 8.32
C THR A 13 37.75 -17.76 7.17
N THR A 14 37.14 -16.59 7.00
CA THR A 14 36.12 -16.36 5.98
C THR A 14 36.70 -16.41 4.57
N ASN A 15 36.15 -17.31 3.76
CA ASN A 15 36.40 -17.37 2.33
C ASN A 15 35.22 -16.77 1.56
N GLY A 16 35.46 -16.29 0.34
CA GLY A 16 34.37 -15.84 -0.56
C GLY A 16 33.94 -14.38 -0.37
N LEU A 17 34.71 -13.56 0.33
CA LEU A 17 34.49 -12.11 0.46
C LEU A 17 35.10 -11.29 -0.69
N ASN A 18 35.81 -11.96 -1.60
CA ASN A 18 36.26 -11.40 -2.88
C ASN A 18 35.10 -11.39 -3.87
N VAL A 19 34.25 -10.37 -3.76
CA VAL A 19 32.97 -10.27 -4.49
C VAL A 19 33.05 -9.21 -5.59
N ILE A 20 32.50 -9.50 -6.77
CA ILE A 20 32.49 -8.58 -7.92
C ILE A 20 31.33 -7.58 -7.79
N ASN A 21 30.18 -8.10 -7.37
CA ASN A 21 28.99 -7.33 -7.02
C ASN A 21 28.68 -7.61 -5.55
N MET A 22 28.21 -6.62 -4.81
CA MET A 22 28.07 -6.80 -3.36
C MET A 22 26.98 -5.95 -2.73
N THR A 23 26.58 -6.41 -1.55
CA THR A 23 25.83 -5.64 -0.57
C THR A 23 26.45 -5.91 0.79
N VAL A 24 26.68 -4.87 1.57
CA VAL A 24 27.00 -4.95 2.99
C VAL A 24 25.98 -4.14 3.76
N ALA A 25 25.40 -4.71 4.81
CA ALA A 25 24.40 -4.06 5.65
C ALA A 25 24.69 -4.29 7.13
N ALA A 26 24.35 -3.32 7.96
CA ALA A 26 24.33 -3.46 9.41
C ALA A 26 23.29 -2.51 10.03
N TRP A 27 22.71 -2.91 11.16
CA TRP A 27 22.12 -1.96 12.08
C TRP A 27 23.23 -1.33 12.91
N ILE A 28 23.28 0.00 12.95
CA ILE A 28 24.29 0.75 13.71
C ILE A 28 23.63 1.76 14.64
N LYS A 29 24.15 1.90 15.85
CA LYS A 29 23.81 2.97 16.79
C LYS A 29 25.11 3.62 17.26
N PRO A 30 25.69 4.52 16.44
CA PRO A 30 26.92 5.20 16.80
C PRO A 30 26.68 6.17 17.95
N ASP A 31 27.58 6.23 18.93
CA ASP A 31 27.52 7.21 20.03
C ASP A 31 27.96 8.60 19.53
N VAL A 32 28.89 8.61 18.56
CA VAL A 32 29.35 9.77 17.80
C VAL A 32 29.48 9.38 16.32
N VAL A 33 29.21 10.31 15.39
CA VAL A 33 29.47 10.08 13.96
C VAL A 33 30.85 10.64 13.61
N GLY A 34 31.89 9.82 13.76
CA GLY A 34 33.25 10.19 13.39
C GLY A 34 33.52 10.08 11.88
N THR A 35 34.59 10.73 11.42
CA THR A 35 34.86 10.86 9.97
C THR A 35 35.40 9.59 9.33
N ASN A 36 35.94 8.65 10.12
CA ASN A 36 36.59 7.46 9.62
C ASN A 36 36.09 6.16 10.26
N ASP A 37 35.08 6.23 11.13
CA ASP A 37 34.60 5.11 11.95
C ASP A 37 34.17 3.94 11.06
N MET A 38 34.80 2.78 11.30
CA MET A 38 34.65 1.60 10.45
C MET A 38 33.58 0.66 10.98
N VAL A 39 32.54 0.42 10.20
CA VAL A 39 31.48 -0.54 10.56
C VAL A 39 31.92 -1.96 10.18
N VAL A 40 32.29 -2.14 8.91
CA VAL A 40 32.75 -3.43 8.36
C VAL A 40 33.90 -3.16 7.40
N ASP A 41 34.94 -3.95 7.50
CA ASP A 41 36.14 -3.88 6.67
C ASP A 41 36.52 -5.26 6.16
N VAL A 42 36.89 -5.34 4.89
CA VAL A 42 37.49 -6.53 4.29
C VAL A 42 38.77 -6.08 3.58
N ASP A 43 39.91 -6.42 4.17
CA ASP A 43 41.23 -5.97 3.73
C ASP A 43 42.28 -7.07 4.02
N ASN A 44 43.43 -7.02 3.35
CA ASN A 44 44.61 -7.81 3.65
C ASN A 44 45.88 -6.95 3.80
N ALA A 45 45.75 -5.85 4.53
CA ALA A 45 46.77 -5.39 5.46
C ALA A 45 47.90 -4.50 4.90
N ALA A 46 47.98 -4.31 3.58
CA ALA A 46 48.69 -3.21 2.93
C ALA A 46 48.51 -3.30 1.41
N GLY A 47 47.45 -2.68 0.89
CA GLY A 47 47.15 -2.62 -0.53
C GLY A 47 46.02 -1.64 -0.81
N ASN A 48 45.88 -1.23 -2.07
CA ASN A 48 44.65 -0.63 -2.55
C ASN A 48 43.73 -1.79 -2.99
N ASP A 49 43.31 -2.65 -2.06
CA ASP A 49 42.45 -3.80 -2.31
C ASP A 49 41.37 -3.98 -1.23
N GLY A 50 40.33 -4.77 -1.53
CA GLY A 50 39.22 -4.98 -0.60
C GLY A 50 38.14 -3.89 -0.63
N TRP A 51 37.37 -3.79 0.45
CA TRP A 51 36.24 -2.86 0.58
C TRP A 51 35.93 -2.54 2.05
N GLY A 52 35.32 -1.38 2.30
CA GLY A 52 35.00 -0.93 3.63
C GLY A 52 33.71 -0.10 3.69
N LEU A 53 32.88 -0.38 4.68
CA LEU A 53 31.70 0.40 5.04
C LEU A 53 32.03 1.29 6.25
N ARG A 54 32.24 2.57 5.98
CA ARG A 54 32.52 3.62 6.98
C ARG A 54 31.32 4.53 7.12
N LEU A 55 31.17 5.17 8.28
CA LEU A 55 30.05 6.10 8.53
C LEU A 55 29.96 7.25 7.52
N THR A 56 31.06 7.60 6.87
CA THR A 56 31.14 8.71 5.91
C THR A 56 31.26 8.27 4.46
N VAL A 57 31.55 6.99 4.19
CA VAL A 57 31.88 6.53 2.85
C VAL A 57 31.75 5.02 2.74
N PHE A 58 31.23 4.55 1.61
CA PHE A 58 31.40 3.17 1.20
C PHE A 58 32.44 3.13 0.08
N ASN A 59 33.53 2.39 0.28
CA ASN A 59 34.63 2.30 -0.65
C ASN A 59 34.93 0.85 -1.06
N ILE A 60 35.35 0.68 -2.30
CA ILE A 60 35.79 -0.58 -2.88
C ILE A 60 37.04 -0.28 -3.69
N TYR A 61 38.02 -1.15 -3.63
CA TYR A 61 39.25 -0.98 -4.37
C TYR A 61 39.31 -1.90 -5.60
N ASP A 62 39.94 -1.44 -6.69
CA ASP A 62 40.17 -2.21 -7.92
C ASP A 62 41.54 -2.92 -7.95
N GLY A 63 42.29 -2.89 -6.84
CA GLY A 63 43.69 -3.34 -6.76
C GLY A 63 44.71 -2.21 -6.93
N THR A 64 44.27 -1.02 -7.38
CA THR A 64 45.11 0.15 -7.66
C THR A 64 44.53 1.45 -7.11
N ASN A 65 43.23 1.69 -7.27
CA ASN A 65 42.51 2.91 -6.93
C ASN A 65 41.37 2.62 -5.96
N ALA A 66 41.02 3.63 -5.16
CA ALA A 66 39.80 3.61 -4.37
C ALA A 66 38.63 4.17 -5.18
N HIS A 67 37.57 3.39 -5.29
CA HIS A 67 36.27 3.81 -5.83
C HIS A 67 35.30 3.96 -4.66
N PHE A 68 34.50 5.02 -4.64
CA PHE A 68 33.68 5.29 -3.47
C PHE A 68 32.44 6.14 -3.75
N VAL A 69 31.49 6.06 -2.81
CA VAL A 69 30.38 6.98 -2.68
C VAL A 69 30.39 7.56 -1.27
N ALA A 70 30.30 8.89 -1.17
CA ALA A 70 30.23 9.58 0.11
C ALA A 70 28.82 9.47 0.71
N VAL A 71 28.75 9.30 2.03
CA VAL A 71 27.53 9.42 2.82
C VAL A 71 27.33 10.91 3.12
N PRO A 72 26.25 11.56 2.65
CA PRO A 72 26.06 12.98 2.90
C PRO A 72 25.83 13.24 4.40
N SER A 73 26.37 14.34 4.90
CA SER A 73 26.29 14.71 6.32
C SER A 73 24.84 14.79 6.81
N GLY A 74 24.57 14.26 7.99
CA GLY A 74 23.25 14.31 8.63
C GLY A 74 22.32 13.13 8.30
N ASN A 75 22.70 12.22 7.40
CA ASN A 75 21.91 11.01 7.13
C ASN A 75 22.06 9.95 8.21
N ILE A 76 23.28 9.75 8.73
CA ILE A 76 23.51 8.91 9.91
C ILE A 76 23.42 9.78 11.15
N THR A 77 22.59 9.38 12.09
CA THR A 77 22.37 10.14 13.34
C THR A 77 22.90 9.36 14.54
N ALA A 78 23.69 10.04 15.37
CA ALA A 78 24.20 9.47 16.62
C ALA A 78 23.07 9.13 17.61
N ASN A 79 23.35 8.19 18.51
CA ASN A 79 22.48 7.78 19.62
C ASN A 79 21.11 7.19 19.20
N ARG A 80 20.93 6.83 17.93
CA ARG A 80 19.77 6.09 17.42
C ARG A 80 20.20 4.96 16.48
N TRP A 81 19.36 3.93 16.37
CA TRP A 81 19.55 2.90 15.37
C TRP A 81 19.34 3.47 13.97
N ASN A 82 20.28 3.18 13.07
CA ASN A 82 20.22 3.46 11.64
C ASN A 82 20.48 2.13 10.91
N TYR A 83 19.70 1.79 9.90
CA TYR A 83 20.00 0.65 9.03
C TYR A 83 20.87 1.12 7.86
N PHE A 84 22.17 0.81 7.89
CA PHE A 84 23.14 1.34 6.96
C PHE A 84 23.60 0.27 5.97
N VAL A 85 23.53 0.59 4.67
CA VAL A 85 23.81 -0.36 3.59
C VAL A 85 24.66 0.28 2.51
N GLY A 86 25.69 -0.44 2.04
CA GLY A 86 26.44 -0.12 0.82
C GLY A 86 26.21 -1.20 -0.24
N THR A 87 26.00 -0.80 -1.51
CA THR A 87 25.89 -1.75 -2.63
C THR A 87 26.76 -1.38 -3.82
N TYR A 88 27.13 -2.39 -4.60
CA TYR A 88 27.79 -2.24 -5.89
C TYR A 88 27.29 -3.31 -6.87
N ASP A 89 26.81 -2.86 -8.04
CA ASP A 89 26.22 -3.73 -9.07
C ASP A 89 27.14 -4.02 -10.27
N GLY A 90 28.39 -3.56 -10.23
CA GLY A 90 29.34 -3.62 -11.34
C GLY A 90 29.40 -2.33 -12.17
N SER A 91 28.51 -1.37 -11.90
CA SER A 91 28.43 -0.10 -12.64
C SER A 91 28.19 1.13 -11.75
N THR A 92 27.59 0.96 -10.58
CA THR A 92 27.23 2.06 -9.69
C THR A 92 27.40 1.62 -8.23
N ILE A 93 28.06 2.47 -7.45
CA ILE A 93 28.19 2.33 -5.99
C ILE A 93 27.06 3.14 -5.34
N ARG A 94 26.33 2.55 -4.39
CA ARG A 94 25.21 3.21 -3.68
C ARG A 94 25.33 3.06 -2.18
N VAL A 95 24.77 4.03 -1.46
CA VAL A 95 24.58 3.97 -0.01
C VAL A 95 23.14 4.26 0.35
N TYR A 96 22.64 3.51 1.34
CA TYR A 96 21.28 3.61 1.85
C TYR A 96 21.32 3.77 3.36
N VAL A 97 20.42 4.60 3.89
CA VAL A 97 20.16 4.70 5.32
C VAL A 97 18.66 4.57 5.55
N ASP A 98 18.27 3.75 6.53
CA ASP A 98 16.87 3.49 6.90
C ASP A 98 16.00 3.07 5.70
N GLY A 99 16.60 2.27 4.80
CA GLY A 99 15.94 1.71 3.61
C GLY A 99 15.84 2.65 2.40
N ILE A 100 16.37 3.88 2.49
CA ILE A 100 16.29 4.90 1.44
C ILE A 100 17.69 5.14 0.85
N GLU A 101 17.80 5.20 -0.48
CA GLU A 101 19.05 5.59 -1.15
C GLU A 101 19.35 7.05 -0.85
N ILE A 102 20.52 7.32 -0.27
CA ILE A 102 20.93 8.68 0.13
C ILE A 102 21.97 9.28 -0.81
N ASN A 103 22.72 8.44 -1.55
CA ASN A 103 23.67 8.87 -2.57
C ASN A 103 24.11 7.71 -3.47
N SER A 104 24.59 8.03 -4.67
CA SER A 104 25.16 7.08 -5.63
C SER A 104 26.31 7.71 -6.43
N THR A 105 27.23 6.87 -6.89
CA THR A 105 28.28 7.24 -7.86
C THR A 105 28.26 6.24 -9.00
N ASP A 106 28.06 6.72 -10.23
CA ASP A 106 28.27 5.90 -11.44
C ASP A 106 29.76 5.71 -11.66
N ASP A 107 30.24 4.49 -11.46
CA ASP A 107 31.65 4.13 -11.56
C ASP A 107 31.75 2.63 -11.90
N SER A 108 32.25 2.33 -13.09
CA SER A 108 32.33 0.97 -13.62
C SER A 108 33.77 0.46 -13.52
N PHE A 109 34.01 -0.48 -12.61
CA PHE A 109 35.30 -1.10 -12.38
C PHE A 109 35.13 -2.56 -11.92
N THR A 110 36.23 -3.31 -11.89
CA THR A 110 36.23 -4.66 -11.31
C THR A 110 36.92 -4.59 -9.96
N PRO A 111 36.26 -4.96 -8.85
CA PRO A 111 36.91 -5.03 -7.55
C PRO A 111 38.15 -5.93 -7.62
N GLY A 112 39.25 -5.41 -7.11
CA GLY A 112 40.54 -6.07 -7.12
C GLY A 112 40.89 -6.57 -5.74
N TYR A 113 41.32 -7.83 -5.68
CA TYR A 113 41.73 -8.50 -4.46
C TYR A 113 43.11 -9.10 -4.70
N THR A 114 44.12 -8.62 -3.97
CA THR A 114 45.49 -9.15 -4.12
C THR A 114 45.69 -10.43 -3.32
N SER A 115 44.81 -10.68 -2.35
CA SER A 115 44.80 -11.87 -1.50
C SER A 115 43.62 -12.78 -1.79
N ALA A 116 43.88 -14.09 -1.77
CA ALA A 116 42.82 -15.11 -1.81
C ALA A 116 42.11 -15.26 -0.45
N THR A 117 42.67 -14.71 0.62
CA THR A 117 42.19 -14.85 2.00
C THR A 117 42.14 -13.46 2.67
N PRO A 118 41.22 -12.59 2.27
CA PRO A 118 41.04 -11.29 2.93
C PRO A 118 40.54 -11.50 4.38
N GLN A 119 40.81 -10.53 5.24
CA GLN A 119 40.41 -10.56 6.65
C GLN A 119 39.16 -9.72 6.83
N LEU A 120 38.13 -10.27 7.46
CA LEU A 120 36.93 -9.53 7.82
C LEU A 120 37.10 -8.93 9.21
N THR A 121 36.90 -7.62 9.33
CA THR A 121 36.84 -6.93 10.62
C THR A 121 35.51 -6.19 10.77
N ILE A 122 34.92 -6.23 11.97
CA ILE A 122 33.74 -5.45 12.35
C ILE A 122 34.14 -4.50 13.48
N GLY A 123 33.78 -3.23 13.34
CA GLY A 123 34.04 -2.18 14.33
C GLY A 123 35.44 -1.54 14.25
N ALA A 124 36.30 -1.98 13.34
CA ALA A 124 37.59 -1.36 13.08
C ALA A 124 38.08 -1.69 11.65
N MET A 125 39.00 -0.87 11.14
CA MET A 125 39.82 -1.26 9.99
C MET A 125 40.79 -2.37 10.40
N TYR A 126 41.06 -3.31 9.50
CA TYR A 126 42.08 -4.33 9.74
C TYR A 126 43.48 -3.69 9.82
N ASP A 127 44.25 -4.04 10.85
CA ASP A 127 45.62 -3.56 11.06
C ASP A 127 46.60 -4.73 11.21
N THR A 128 47.75 -4.63 10.55
CA THR A 128 48.88 -5.56 10.68
C THR A 128 49.74 -5.33 11.92
N GLY A 129 49.55 -4.21 12.61
CA GLY A 129 50.45 -3.77 13.67
C GLY A 129 51.78 -3.23 13.14
N THR A 130 51.86 -2.83 11.87
CA THR A 130 53.08 -2.22 11.30
C THR A 130 53.23 -0.77 11.81
N PRO A 131 54.29 -0.44 12.57
CA PRO A 131 54.47 0.92 13.10
C PRO A 131 54.59 1.95 11.96
N GLY A 132 53.81 3.04 12.06
CA GLY A 132 53.78 4.10 11.06
C GLY A 132 52.74 3.91 9.94
N ASN A 133 51.83 2.94 10.09
CA ASN A 133 50.69 2.82 9.20
C ASN A 133 49.80 4.07 9.29
N TYR A 134 49.60 4.77 8.18
CA TYR A 134 48.86 6.04 8.08
C TYR A 134 47.35 5.86 8.41
N TYR A 135 46.90 4.61 8.53
CA TYR A 135 45.53 4.18 8.84
C TYR A 135 45.25 4.03 10.34
N ALA A 136 45.89 4.85 11.18
CA ALA A 136 45.67 4.91 12.62
C ALA A 136 44.19 4.71 12.97
N GLU A 137 43.99 3.86 13.97
CA GLU A 137 42.95 2.86 14.04
C GLU A 137 41.53 3.45 13.94
N ARG A 138 40.82 3.07 12.87
CA ARG A 138 39.48 3.56 12.54
C ARG A 138 38.39 2.85 13.33
N TYR A 139 38.38 3.01 14.65
CA TYR A 139 37.43 2.35 15.52
C TYR A 139 36.03 2.94 15.43
N PHE A 140 35.03 2.07 15.53
CA PHE A 140 33.64 2.44 15.71
C PHE A 140 33.33 2.67 17.19
N ASP A 141 32.58 3.72 17.49
CA ASP A 141 32.09 4.04 18.84
C ASP A 141 30.56 3.88 18.87
N GLY A 142 30.06 2.85 19.58
CA GLY A 142 28.63 2.56 19.72
C GLY A 142 28.24 1.09 19.60
N LEU A 143 27.04 0.82 19.08
CA LEU A 143 26.50 -0.54 18.86
C LEU A 143 26.41 -0.89 17.37
N ILE A 144 26.73 -2.14 17.05
CA ILE A 144 26.51 -2.75 15.72
C ILE A 144 25.69 -4.02 15.95
N ASP A 145 24.70 -4.26 15.10
CA ASP A 145 23.87 -5.47 15.12
C ASP A 145 23.55 -5.94 13.69
N GLU A 146 23.24 -7.22 13.53
CA GLU A 146 22.75 -7.83 12.28
C GLU A 146 23.61 -7.50 11.04
N VAL A 147 24.94 -7.68 11.15
CA VAL A 147 25.87 -7.52 10.02
C VAL A 147 25.61 -8.61 8.99
N ARG A 148 25.39 -8.21 7.73
CA ARG A 148 25.09 -9.10 6.61
C ARG A 148 25.87 -8.67 5.37
N ILE A 149 26.38 -9.68 4.65
CA ILE A 149 27.16 -9.50 3.42
C ILE A 149 26.59 -10.43 2.36
N TRP A 150 26.35 -9.90 1.17
CA TRP A 150 25.88 -10.65 0.00
C TRP A 150 26.88 -10.51 -1.13
N ASN A 151 27.07 -11.58 -1.90
CA ASN A 151 27.86 -11.62 -3.14
C ASN A 151 27.09 -11.11 -4.37
N ARG A 152 26.07 -10.28 -4.14
CA ARG A 152 25.26 -9.62 -5.16
C ARG A 152 24.82 -8.25 -4.67
N SER A 153 24.51 -7.37 -5.62
CA SER A 153 23.80 -6.13 -5.31
C SER A 153 22.33 -6.45 -5.00
N LEU A 154 21.84 -6.01 -3.85
CA LEU A 154 20.42 -5.99 -3.54
C LEU A 154 19.76 -4.80 -4.23
N THR A 155 18.52 -4.99 -4.67
CA THR A 155 17.68 -3.89 -5.19
C THR A 155 17.20 -2.98 -4.06
N ALA A 156 16.81 -1.75 -4.38
CA ALA A 156 16.22 -0.83 -3.39
C ALA A 156 15.01 -1.43 -2.66
N ALA A 157 14.17 -2.22 -3.37
CA ALA A 157 13.03 -2.90 -2.78
C ALA A 157 13.45 -4.00 -1.78
N GLU A 158 14.48 -4.79 -2.10
CA GLU A 158 15.03 -5.79 -1.17
C GLU A 158 15.65 -5.12 0.07
N ILE A 159 16.38 -4.03 -0.10
CA ILE A 159 16.97 -3.27 1.02
C ILE A 159 15.88 -2.72 1.94
N GLN A 160 14.83 -2.13 1.36
CA GLN A 160 13.67 -1.64 2.11
C GLN A 160 12.94 -2.78 2.83
N GLN A 161 12.80 -3.95 2.19
CA GLN A 161 12.26 -5.14 2.87
C GLN A 161 13.11 -5.52 4.08
N HIS A 162 14.43 -5.59 3.94
CA HIS A 162 15.31 -5.91 5.06
C HIS A 162 15.25 -4.87 6.19
N TYR A 163 15.09 -3.58 5.86
CA TYR A 163 14.88 -2.52 6.84
C TYR A 163 13.59 -2.73 7.66
N TYR A 164 12.48 -3.09 7.01
CA TYR A 164 11.20 -3.35 7.69
C TYR A 164 11.14 -4.70 8.40
N SER A 165 12.11 -5.59 8.13
CA SER A 165 12.10 -6.96 8.62
C SER A 165 12.89 -7.06 9.92
N ASN A 166 12.22 -7.44 11.00
CA ASN A 166 12.88 -7.76 12.24
C ASN A 166 12.64 -9.23 12.61
N LEU A 167 13.73 -10.00 12.62
CA LEU A 167 13.73 -11.40 13.02
C LEU A 167 14.22 -11.48 14.47
N ASN A 168 13.29 -11.57 15.40
CA ASN A 168 13.60 -11.60 16.84
C ASN A 168 13.58 -13.03 17.36
N LYS A 169 14.69 -13.46 17.95
CA LYS A 169 14.74 -14.67 18.78
C LYS A 169 14.16 -14.36 20.16
N TYR A 170 13.03 -14.96 20.52
CA TYR A 170 12.37 -14.71 21.82
C TYR A 170 12.41 -15.91 22.77
N ASP A 171 12.90 -17.06 22.30
CA ASP A 171 13.16 -18.26 23.09
C ASP A 171 14.35 -19.02 22.48
N THR A 172 14.82 -20.07 23.16
CA THR A 172 15.98 -20.88 22.75
C THR A 172 15.83 -21.44 21.34
N ASP A 173 14.60 -21.80 20.96
CA ASP A 173 14.22 -22.45 19.70
C ASP A 173 13.09 -21.72 18.95
N LYS A 174 12.69 -20.51 19.40
CA LYS A 174 11.60 -19.76 18.79
C LYS A 174 12.02 -18.40 18.26
N TRP A 175 11.51 -18.12 17.07
CA TRP A 175 11.76 -16.91 16.33
C TRP A 175 10.44 -16.26 15.93
N ALA A 176 10.37 -14.94 16.05
CA ALA A 176 9.28 -14.13 15.55
C ALA A 176 9.81 -13.27 14.42
N PHE A 177 9.24 -13.45 13.24
CA PHE A 177 9.47 -12.55 12.12
C PHE A 177 8.33 -11.54 12.08
N TYR A 178 8.67 -10.27 12.21
CA TYR A 178 7.72 -9.17 12.08
C TYR A 178 8.15 -8.27 10.93
N THR A 179 7.23 -7.99 10.02
CA THR A 179 7.40 -7.00 8.97
C THR A 179 6.25 -6.01 9.04
N ASN A 180 6.58 -4.72 9.15
CA ASN A 180 5.59 -3.65 9.13
C ASN A 180 5.62 -2.98 7.75
N GLN A 181 4.68 -3.34 6.89
CA GLN A 181 4.52 -2.72 5.58
C GLN A 181 3.21 -1.94 5.53
N SER A 182 3.32 -0.70 5.08
CA SER A 182 2.20 0.22 4.87
C SER A 182 2.20 0.70 3.42
N ASN A 183 1.06 1.23 2.95
CA ASN A 183 0.88 1.72 1.58
C ASN A 183 1.11 0.65 0.50
N LEU A 184 0.68 -0.58 0.79
CA LEU A 184 0.62 -1.65 -0.21
C LEU A 184 -0.32 -1.25 -1.34
N THR A 185 0.06 -1.57 -2.59
CA THR A 185 -0.81 -1.41 -3.76
C THR A 185 -1.92 -2.46 -3.77
N GLY A 186 -3.03 -2.20 -4.46
CA GLY A 186 -4.10 -3.19 -4.64
C GLY A 186 -3.58 -4.52 -5.18
N GLY A 187 -4.09 -5.63 -4.66
CA GLY A 187 -3.74 -6.97 -5.12
C GLY A 187 -3.44 -7.99 -4.02
N GLY A 188 -3.03 -9.18 -4.46
CA GLY A 188 -2.71 -10.33 -3.60
C GLY A 188 -1.23 -10.44 -3.28
N TYR A 189 -0.91 -10.55 -1.99
CA TYR A 189 0.42 -10.72 -1.43
C TYR A 189 0.54 -12.10 -0.81
N ASN A 190 1.46 -12.92 -1.31
CA ASN A 190 1.73 -14.24 -0.77
C ASN A 190 2.93 -14.22 0.16
N TYR A 191 2.83 -14.89 1.30
CA TYR A 191 3.94 -15.05 2.23
C TYR A 191 4.02 -16.49 2.76
N TYR A 192 5.25 -16.92 3.01
CA TYR A 192 5.60 -18.17 3.67
C TYR A 192 6.97 -18.00 4.35
N GLY A 193 7.27 -18.83 5.34
CA GLY A 193 8.57 -18.85 6.01
C GLY A 193 9.25 -20.20 5.80
N CYS A 194 10.56 -20.21 5.55
CA CYS A 194 11.36 -21.42 5.47
C CYS A 194 12.48 -21.40 6.51
N ALA A 195 12.82 -22.57 7.04
CA ALA A 195 13.99 -22.78 7.86
C ALA A 195 14.86 -23.86 7.22
N LYS A 196 16.17 -23.59 7.10
CA LYS A 196 17.14 -24.49 6.51
C LYS A 196 18.27 -24.77 7.51
N ASP A 197 18.60 -26.04 7.69
CA ASP A 197 19.71 -26.45 8.55
C ASP A 197 21.06 -26.44 7.81
N THR A 198 22.15 -26.64 8.55
CA THR A 198 23.52 -26.69 8.00
C THR A 198 23.79 -27.90 7.11
N ALA A 199 22.97 -28.95 7.20
CA ALA A 199 23.03 -30.10 6.29
C ALA A 199 22.26 -29.85 4.99
N GLY A 200 21.57 -28.71 4.90
CA GLY A 200 20.80 -28.29 3.74
C GLY A 200 19.35 -28.77 3.73
N ASN A 201 18.86 -29.41 4.80
CA ASN A 201 17.46 -29.76 4.91
C ASN A 201 16.62 -28.51 5.13
N GLU A 202 15.53 -28.36 4.37
CA GLU A 202 14.67 -27.19 4.40
C GLU A 202 13.22 -27.61 4.68
N ASN A 203 12.53 -26.84 5.53
CA ASN A 203 11.10 -26.98 5.75
C ASN A 203 10.45 -25.59 5.71
N CYS A 204 9.30 -25.49 5.05
CA CYS A 204 8.58 -24.25 4.83
C CYS A 204 7.15 -24.34 5.35
N THR A 205 6.59 -23.22 5.77
CA THR A 205 5.15 -23.11 6.05
C THR A 205 4.34 -23.24 4.77
N GLU A 206 3.02 -23.42 4.91
CA GLU A 206 2.09 -23.18 3.82
C GLU A 206 2.18 -21.72 3.32
N THR A 207 1.86 -21.52 2.04
CA THR A 207 1.69 -20.19 1.47
C THR A 207 0.37 -19.59 1.95
N ARG A 208 0.44 -18.40 2.53
CA ARG A 208 -0.72 -17.62 2.94
C ARG A 208 -0.86 -16.39 2.03
N ALA A 209 -2.09 -16.00 1.74
CA ALA A 209 -2.40 -14.83 0.93
C ALA A 209 -3.02 -13.72 1.78
N LEU A 210 -2.59 -12.49 1.54
CA LEU A 210 -3.20 -11.25 2.02
C LEU A 210 -3.67 -10.50 0.78
N THR A 211 -4.95 -10.14 0.70
CA THR A 211 -5.45 -9.27 -0.37
C THR A 211 -5.66 -7.88 0.20
N THR A 212 -5.08 -6.86 -0.42
CA THR A 212 -5.42 -5.47 -0.12
C THR A 212 -6.30 -4.95 -1.23
N ASP A 213 -7.51 -4.52 -0.88
CA ASP A 213 -8.48 -3.92 -1.79
C ASP A 213 -8.42 -2.40 -1.60
N ILE A 214 -8.15 -1.68 -2.68
CA ILE A 214 -8.07 -0.21 -2.66
C ILE A 214 -8.99 0.44 -3.71
N THR A 215 -9.66 -0.34 -4.55
CA THR A 215 -10.56 0.17 -5.59
C THR A 215 -12.01 -0.09 -5.24
N ALA A 216 -12.79 0.97 -5.09
CA ALA A 216 -14.23 0.83 -4.92
C ALA A 216 -14.89 0.20 -6.16
N PRO A 217 -16.00 -0.53 -5.99
CA PRO A 217 -16.72 -1.15 -7.09
C PRO A 217 -17.28 -0.11 -8.07
N ILE A 218 -17.50 -0.49 -9.32
CA ILE A 218 -18.04 0.39 -10.38
C ILE A 218 -19.51 0.05 -10.63
N ILE A 219 -20.39 1.04 -10.55
CA ILE A 219 -21.79 0.93 -10.99
C ILE A 219 -21.87 1.25 -12.49
N ASN A 220 -22.08 0.22 -13.31
CA ASN A 220 -22.10 0.34 -14.77
C ASN A 220 -23.47 0.71 -15.32
N GLU A 221 -24.54 0.17 -14.73
CA GLU A 221 -25.91 0.39 -15.21
C GLU A 221 -26.92 0.27 -14.06
N VAL A 222 -27.93 1.13 -14.06
CA VAL A 222 -29.13 0.99 -13.21
C VAL A 222 -30.38 1.04 -14.10
N ARG A 223 -31.29 0.07 -13.94
CA ARG A 223 -32.57 0.01 -14.69
C ARG A 223 -33.73 -0.39 -13.79
N CYS A 224 -34.91 0.10 -14.14
CA CYS A 224 -36.18 -0.23 -13.52
C CYS A 224 -37.06 -1.05 -14.48
N TYR A 225 -37.76 -2.06 -13.97
CA TYR A 225 -38.67 -2.88 -14.74
C TYR A 225 -40.11 -2.38 -14.56
N ASN A 226 -40.72 -1.94 -15.65
CA ASN A 226 -42.07 -1.36 -15.67
C ASN A 226 -43.17 -2.42 -15.89
N SER A 227 -42.91 -3.69 -15.54
CA SER A 227 -43.73 -4.86 -15.86
C SER A 227 -43.75 -5.32 -17.33
N THR A 228 -43.17 -4.56 -18.26
CA THR A 228 -43.08 -4.95 -19.69
C THR A 228 -41.65 -4.95 -20.22
N ALA A 229 -40.83 -3.96 -19.83
CA ALA A 229 -39.46 -3.79 -20.28
C ALA A 229 -38.58 -3.14 -19.20
N TRP A 230 -37.27 -3.34 -19.34
CA TRP A 230 -36.26 -2.60 -18.57
C TRP A 230 -36.08 -1.21 -19.19
N ILE A 231 -36.27 -0.17 -18.38
CA ILE A 231 -36.16 1.23 -18.76
C ILE A 231 -35.21 1.97 -17.80
N ASN A 232 -34.78 3.17 -18.18
CA ASN A 232 -34.16 4.08 -17.21
C ASN A 232 -35.19 4.41 -16.12
N CYS A 233 -34.76 4.46 -14.86
CA CYS A 233 -35.70 4.70 -13.75
C CYS A 233 -36.33 6.09 -13.86
N SER A 234 -35.64 7.07 -14.46
CA SER A 234 -36.21 8.39 -14.80
C SER A 234 -37.38 8.39 -15.77
N ARG A 235 -37.64 7.27 -16.46
CA ARG A 235 -38.80 7.11 -17.36
C ARG A 235 -40.01 6.46 -16.66
N MET A 236 -39.92 6.19 -15.36
CA MET A 236 -41.06 5.79 -14.57
C MET A 236 -42.09 6.93 -14.56
N ALA A 237 -43.37 6.59 -14.78
CA ALA A 237 -44.47 7.54 -14.84
C ALA A 237 -45.56 7.15 -13.85
N TYR A 238 -46.44 8.10 -13.53
CA TYR A 238 -47.63 7.85 -12.72
C TYR A 238 -48.46 6.70 -13.33
N GLY A 239 -48.96 5.80 -12.48
CA GLY A 239 -49.74 4.64 -12.89
C GLY A 239 -48.93 3.48 -13.49
N ILE A 240 -47.59 3.57 -13.55
CA ILE A 240 -46.73 2.44 -13.93
C ILE A 240 -46.41 1.59 -12.69
N ASN A 241 -46.47 0.27 -12.84
CA ASN A 241 -46.08 -0.66 -11.79
C ASN A 241 -44.57 -0.93 -11.84
N LEU A 242 -43.85 -0.50 -10.80
CA LEU A 242 -42.43 -0.81 -10.62
C LEU A 242 -42.32 -2.19 -9.98
N THR A 243 -41.75 -3.15 -10.69
CA THR A 243 -41.69 -4.54 -10.22
C THR A 243 -40.28 -5.02 -9.92
N GLN A 244 -39.25 -4.46 -10.54
CA GLN A 244 -37.86 -4.80 -10.21
C GLN A 244 -36.93 -3.61 -10.46
N ILE A 245 -35.83 -3.57 -9.71
CA ILE A 245 -34.68 -2.72 -10.01
C ILE A 245 -33.48 -3.65 -10.19
N ARG A 246 -32.71 -3.44 -11.25
CA ARG A 246 -31.42 -4.12 -11.44
C ARG A 246 -30.28 -3.13 -11.45
N VAL A 247 -29.15 -3.54 -10.90
CA VAL A 247 -27.91 -2.77 -10.87
C VAL A 247 -26.81 -3.68 -11.43
N ASN A 248 -26.10 -3.21 -12.45
CA ASN A 248 -24.84 -3.81 -12.86
C ASN A 248 -23.71 -3.18 -12.06
N CYS A 249 -23.01 -3.98 -11.28
CA CYS A 249 -21.92 -3.57 -10.43
C CYS A 249 -20.72 -4.49 -10.60
N THR A 250 -19.53 -3.95 -10.82
CA THR A 250 -18.35 -4.79 -11.06
C THR A 250 -17.21 -4.31 -10.21
N ASP A 251 -16.41 -5.23 -9.73
CA ASP A 251 -15.19 -4.95 -9.01
C ASP A 251 -14.06 -5.79 -9.60
N ILE A 252 -12.90 -5.17 -9.79
CA ILE A 252 -11.74 -5.80 -10.44
C ILE A 252 -10.79 -6.43 -9.41
N GLU A 253 -10.81 -5.97 -8.16
CA GLU A 253 -9.92 -6.42 -7.09
C GLU A 253 -10.61 -7.38 -6.13
N SER A 254 -11.94 -7.29 -5.98
CA SER A 254 -12.69 -8.18 -5.10
C SER A 254 -14.11 -8.49 -5.58
N ASN A 255 -14.92 -9.11 -4.72
CA ASN A 255 -16.33 -9.36 -5.01
C ASN A 255 -17.19 -8.25 -4.41
N VAL A 256 -18.22 -7.82 -5.15
CA VAL A 256 -19.26 -6.94 -4.59
C VAL A 256 -20.03 -7.71 -3.51
N ALA A 257 -19.90 -7.26 -2.26
CA ALA A 257 -20.47 -7.93 -1.09
C ALA A 257 -21.95 -7.55 -0.85
N ASN A 258 -22.33 -6.30 -1.14
CA ASN A 258 -23.69 -5.82 -0.91
C ASN A 258 -24.08 -4.71 -1.90
N VAL A 259 -25.36 -4.68 -2.27
CA VAL A 259 -25.97 -3.55 -2.99
C VAL A 259 -27.19 -3.07 -2.21
N SER A 260 -27.21 -1.78 -1.91
CA SER A 260 -28.32 -1.12 -1.21
C SER A 260 -29.10 -0.21 -2.15
N TYR A 261 -30.40 -0.12 -1.89
CA TYR A 261 -31.39 0.59 -2.68
C TYR A 261 -32.20 1.51 -1.78
N LEU A 262 -32.26 2.80 -2.11
CA LEU A 262 -33.05 3.80 -1.40
C LEU A 262 -33.88 4.61 -2.41
N LEU A 263 -35.20 4.41 -2.41
CA LEU A 263 -36.16 5.15 -3.24
C LEU A 263 -37.00 6.06 -2.37
N THR A 264 -36.98 7.36 -2.63
CA THR A 264 -37.65 8.38 -1.80
C THR A 264 -38.44 9.36 -2.68
N ASN A 265 -39.63 9.75 -2.24
CA ASN A 265 -40.33 10.96 -2.73
C ASN A 265 -39.90 12.15 -1.86
N LEU A 266 -39.41 13.22 -2.48
CA LEU A 266 -38.74 14.32 -1.78
C LEU A 266 -39.73 15.33 -1.18
N GLU A 267 -40.96 15.41 -1.67
CA GLU A 267 -41.95 16.38 -1.21
C GLU A 267 -42.50 16.04 0.17
N ASP A 268 -42.69 14.75 0.45
CA ASP A 268 -43.18 14.26 1.73
C ASP A 268 -42.12 13.46 2.52
N ASN A 269 -40.91 13.33 1.97
CA ASN A 269 -39.84 12.45 2.47
C ASN A 269 -40.27 10.99 2.62
N ALA A 270 -41.27 10.52 1.86
CA ALA A 270 -41.72 9.14 1.93
C ALA A 270 -40.69 8.21 1.29
N VAL A 271 -40.08 7.39 2.14
CA VAL A 271 -39.20 6.28 1.73
C VAL A 271 -40.07 5.12 1.23
N LYS A 272 -40.00 4.82 -0.06
CA LYS A 272 -40.72 3.68 -0.67
C LYS A 272 -39.87 2.42 -0.73
N ILE A 273 -38.55 2.55 -0.83
CA ILE A 273 -37.59 1.43 -0.76
C ILE A 273 -36.46 1.85 0.17
N ASN A 274 -36.12 1.00 1.13
CA ASN A 274 -34.88 1.05 1.89
C ASN A 274 -34.48 -0.39 2.21
N ALA A 275 -33.63 -0.95 1.36
CA ALA A 275 -33.28 -2.36 1.42
C ALA A 275 -31.86 -2.61 0.95
N SER A 276 -31.31 -3.74 1.39
CA SER A 276 -30.06 -4.32 0.89
C SER A 276 -30.33 -5.76 0.49
N TYR A 277 -29.84 -6.21 -0.67
CA TYR A 277 -30.21 -7.53 -1.21
C TYR A 277 -29.07 -8.23 -1.96
N VAL A 278 -29.10 -9.58 -1.96
CA VAL A 278 -27.97 -10.46 -2.32
C VAL A 278 -28.24 -11.33 -3.56
N THR A 279 -29.47 -11.41 -4.11
CA THR A 279 -29.66 -12.24 -5.32
C THR A 279 -29.01 -11.56 -6.51
N ASN A 280 -27.95 -12.19 -7.01
CA ASN A 280 -27.27 -11.79 -8.22
C ASN A 280 -27.38 -12.88 -9.28
N ASP A 281 -27.29 -12.45 -10.54
CA ASP A 281 -27.07 -13.31 -11.70
C ASP A 281 -25.89 -12.73 -12.48
N GLY A 282 -24.71 -13.32 -12.30
CA GLY A 282 -23.44 -12.70 -12.71
C GLY A 282 -23.22 -11.34 -12.04
N ASP A 283 -22.95 -10.32 -12.84
CA ASP A 283 -22.67 -8.94 -12.41
C ASP A 283 -23.94 -8.09 -12.25
N PHE A 284 -25.13 -8.69 -12.13
CA PHE A 284 -26.38 -7.97 -11.91
C PHE A 284 -27.01 -8.32 -10.56
N TRP A 285 -27.31 -7.30 -9.75
CA TRP A 285 -28.07 -7.41 -8.49
C TRP A 285 -29.50 -6.94 -8.70
N TYR A 286 -30.44 -7.70 -8.16
CA TYR A 286 -31.86 -7.46 -8.34
C TYR A 286 -32.55 -7.17 -7.02
N TYR A 287 -33.39 -6.13 -7.01
CA TYR A 287 -34.36 -5.88 -5.96
C TYR A 287 -35.77 -6.06 -6.50
N ASN A 288 -36.50 -7.04 -5.95
CA ASN A 288 -37.90 -7.28 -6.30
C ASN A 288 -38.79 -6.30 -5.52
N TYR A 289 -39.62 -5.58 -6.25
CA TYR A 289 -40.62 -4.65 -5.73
C TYR A 289 -41.95 -4.95 -6.44
N SER A 290 -43.08 -4.40 -6.00
CA SER A 290 -44.32 -4.49 -6.81
C SER A 290 -45.31 -3.50 -6.25
N GLN A 291 -45.17 -2.24 -6.66
CA GLN A 291 -46.12 -1.20 -6.31
C GLN A 291 -46.33 -0.25 -7.48
N LEU A 292 -47.57 0.21 -7.58
CA LEU A 292 -47.97 1.25 -8.52
C LEU A 292 -47.39 2.59 -8.06
N ILE A 293 -46.76 3.31 -8.97
CA ILE A 293 -46.31 4.67 -8.70
C ILE A 293 -47.53 5.60 -8.75
N GLN A 294 -48.00 6.03 -7.58
CA GLN A 294 -49.22 6.86 -7.44
C GLN A 294 -48.96 8.21 -6.74
N ASP A 295 -47.70 8.59 -6.57
CA ASP A 295 -47.30 9.81 -5.88
C ASP A 295 -46.67 10.78 -6.88
N SER A 296 -47.18 12.00 -6.97
CA SER A 296 -46.58 13.07 -7.76
C SER A 296 -45.38 13.68 -7.02
N GLY A 297 -44.59 14.51 -7.71
CA GLY A 297 -43.41 15.14 -7.12
C GLY A 297 -42.08 14.56 -7.63
N ASN A 298 -41.00 14.94 -6.97
CA ASN A 298 -39.63 14.56 -7.26
C ASN A 298 -39.27 13.28 -6.53
N TRP A 299 -38.78 12.32 -7.29
CA TRP A 299 -38.34 11.03 -6.82
C TRP A 299 -36.83 10.93 -6.97
N THR A 300 -36.20 10.28 -6.00
CA THR A 300 -34.77 9.98 -5.99
C THR A 300 -34.55 8.51 -5.72
N LEU A 301 -33.78 7.86 -6.60
CA LEU A 301 -33.24 6.52 -6.38
C LEU A 301 -31.74 6.63 -6.10
N ASN A 302 -31.33 6.26 -4.90
CA ASN A 302 -29.92 6.12 -4.52
C ASN A 302 -29.55 4.64 -4.45
N ILE A 303 -28.42 4.29 -5.07
CA ILE A 303 -27.83 2.96 -5.06
C ILE A 303 -26.43 3.07 -4.47
N THR A 304 -26.09 2.15 -3.56
CA THR A 304 -24.71 2.00 -3.08
C THR A 304 -24.27 0.56 -3.28
N CYS A 305 -23.21 0.35 -4.06
CA CYS A 305 -22.49 -0.91 -4.08
C CYS A 305 -21.38 -0.87 -3.03
N THR A 306 -21.20 -1.98 -2.32
CA THR A 306 -20.13 -2.16 -1.33
C THR A 306 -19.41 -3.46 -1.66
N ASP A 307 -18.10 -3.40 -1.78
CA ASP A 307 -17.26 -4.59 -2.00
C ASP A 307 -16.94 -5.32 -0.68
N SER A 308 -16.17 -6.40 -0.79
CA SER A 308 -15.72 -7.19 0.36
C SER A 308 -14.67 -6.49 1.22
N GLY A 309 -13.98 -5.47 0.68
CA GLY A 309 -13.10 -4.55 1.39
C GLY A 309 -13.82 -3.38 2.07
N LEU A 310 -15.15 -3.31 1.97
CA LEU A 310 -16.03 -2.25 2.46
C LEU A 310 -15.88 -0.90 1.74
N LEU A 311 -15.23 -0.84 0.58
CA LEU A 311 -15.24 0.38 -0.24
C LEU A 311 -16.56 0.47 -0.98
N GLN A 312 -16.95 1.71 -1.30
CA GLN A 312 -18.29 2.00 -1.77
C GLN A 312 -18.29 2.91 -2.99
N SER A 313 -19.20 2.60 -3.92
CA SER A 313 -19.61 3.53 -4.97
C SER A 313 -21.09 3.85 -4.84
N ASN A 314 -21.43 5.08 -5.19
CA ASN A 314 -22.77 5.61 -5.06
C ASN A 314 -23.28 6.07 -6.42
N TYR A 315 -24.55 5.80 -6.69
CA TYR A 315 -25.29 6.27 -7.85
C TYR A 315 -26.59 6.92 -7.39
N SER A 316 -26.98 8.01 -8.06
CA SER A 316 -28.23 8.71 -7.78
C SER A 316 -28.92 9.10 -9.09
N GLU A 317 -30.19 8.74 -9.22
CA GLU A 317 -31.05 9.15 -10.33
C GLU A 317 -32.29 9.86 -9.78
N ASN A 318 -32.61 11.02 -10.36
CA ASN A 318 -33.75 11.84 -9.97
C ASN A 318 -34.72 11.99 -11.14
N TRP A 319 -36.03 11.97 -10.85
CA TRP A 319 -37.06 12.28 -11.83
C TRP A 319 -38.29 12.90 -11.19
N SER A 320 -39.04 13.68 -11.99
CA SER A 320 -40.25 14.36 -11.53
C SER A 320 -41.49 13.75 -12.17
N LEU A 321 -42.51 13.49 -11.36
CA LEU A 321 -43.84 13.14 -11.82
C LEU A 321 -44.73 14.37 -11.72
N ALA A 322 -45.32 14.76 -12.86
CA ALA A 322 -46.18 15.92 -12.94
C ALA A 322 -47.38 15.78 -11.99
N TRP A 323 -47.75 16.90 -11.39
CA TRP A 323 -49.01 17.00 -10.67
C TRP A 323 -50.15 16.98 -11.69
N GLY A 324 -51.16 16.14 -11.46
CA GLY A 324 -52.35 16.12 -12.30
C GLY A 324 -53.03 17.50 -12.35
N VAL A 325 -53.81 17.76 -13.40
CA VAL A 325 -54.53 19.03 -13.52
C VAL A 325 -55.81 18.95 -12.69
N LEU A 326 -56.08 19.96 -11.86
CA LEU A 326 -57.34 20.07 -11.13
C LEU A 326 -58.33 20.90 -11.95
N ALA A 327 -59.39 20.26 -12.43
CA ALA A 327 -60.47 20.91 -13.17
C ALA A 327 -61.67 21.17 -12.24
N PRO A 328 -61.98 22.43 -11.89
CA PRO A 328 -63.18 22.75 -11.15
C PRO A 328 -64.41 22.63 -12.04
N TYR A 329 -65.52 22.12 -11.50
CA TYR A 329 -66.82 22.09 -12.17
C TYR A 329 -67.92 22.55 -11.21
N ILE A 330 -68.96 23.17 -11.75
CA ILE A 330 -70.10 23.60 -10.93
C ILE A 330 -70.98 22.38 -10.67
N VAL A 331 -71.19 22.05 -9.40
CA VAL A 331 -72.04 20.93 -8.97
C VAL A 331 -73.51 21.35 -8.97
N THR A 332 -73.78 22.58 -8.56
CA THR A 332 -75.11 23.17 -8.68
C THR A 332 -75.39 23.48 -10.15
N GLY A 333 -76.40 22.84 -10.74
CA GLY A 333 -76.82 23.14 -12.13
C GLY A 333 -77.19 24.61 -12.34
N ASN A 334 -77.51 24.98 -13.59
CA ASN A 334 -77.87 26.35 -13.95
C ASN A 334 -78.91 26.94 -12.98
N MET A 335 -78.62 28.13 -12.45
CA MET A 335 -79.45 28.83 -11.47
C MET A 335 -79.76 30.23 -11.97
N GLU A 336 -81.02 30.66 -11.87
CA GLU A 336 -81.39 32.05 -12.08
C GLU A 336 -81.10 32.85 -10.79
N VAL A 337 -80.35 33.94 -10.92
CA VAL A 337 -79.96 34.79 -9.79
C VAL A 337 -80.40 36.23 -10.02
N ALA A 338 -80.92 36.87 -8.97
CA ALA A 338 -81.36 38.25 -9.02
C ALA A 338 -80.16 39.22 -9.08
N ARG A 339 -80.29 40.28 -9.88
CA ARG A 339 -79.24 41.30 -10.05
C ARG A 339 -78.92 41.96 -8.69
N ASN A 340 -77.64 42.01 -8.33
CA ASN A 340 -77.09 42.58 -7.09
C ASN A 340 -77.45 41.83 -5.79
N VAL A 341 -77.72 40.53 -5.87
CA VAL A 341 -77.98 39.68 -4.69
C VAL A 341 -76.91 38.58 -4.58
N SER A 342 -76.41 38.33 -3.37
CA SER A 342 -75.50 37.20 -3.10
C SER A 342 -76.24 35.88 -3.22
N PHE A 343 -75.57 34.86 -3.75
CA PHE A 343 -76.10 33.51 -3.87
C PHE A 343 -75.02 32.49 -3.49
N ASN A 344 -75.47 31.30 -3.10
CA ASN A 344 -74.60 30.18 -2.79
C ASN A 344 -74.57 29.22 -3.99
N PHE A 345 -73.38 28.73 -4.32
CA PHE A 345 -73.19 27.68 -5.31
C PHE A 345 -72.15 26.70 -4.78
N THR A 346 -72.19 25.47 -5.29
CA THR A 346 -71.23 24.44 -4.92
C THR A 346 -70.35 24.13 -6.13
N VAL A 347 -69.03 24.13 -5.92
CA VAL A 347 -68.05 23.66 -6.88
C VAL A 347 -67.50 22.31 -6.42
N GLY A 348 -67.33 21.41 -7.38
CA GLY A 348 -66.53 20.21 -7.25
C GLY A 348 -65.20 20.41 -7.95
N VAL A 349 -64.21 19.59 -7.61
CA VAL A 349 -62.92 19.55 -8.29
C VAL A 349 -62.67 18.10 -8.69
N ASN A 350 -62.38 17.87 -9.97
CA ASN A 350 -61.92 16.59 -10.46
C ASN A 350 -60.42 16.67 -10.75
N CYS A 351 -59.69 15.61 -10.42
CA CYS A 351 -58.40 15.37 -11.05
C CYS A 351 -58.65 14.96 -12.50
N THR A 352 -58.05 15.68 -13.44
CA THR A 352 -58.07 15.36 -14.87
C THR A 352 -56.65 15.04 -15.31
N ASP A 353 -56.53 13.98 -16.12
CA ASP A 353 -55.27 13.55 -16.73
C ASP A 353 -54.68 14.58 -17.71
#